data_AF-A0A1V4VL30-F1
#
_entry.id   AF-A0A1V4VL30-F1
#
_cell.length_a   1.000
_cell.length_b   1.000
_cell.length_c   1.000
_cell.angle_alpha   90.00
_cell.angle_beta   90.00
_cell.angle_gamma   90.00
#
_symmetry.space_group_name_H-M   'P 1'
#
loop_
_entity.id
_entity.type
_entity.pdbx_description
1 polymer ?
#
loop_
_entity_poly.entity_id
_entity_poly.type
_entity_poly.pdbx_seq_one_letter_code
_entity_poly.pdbx_strand_id
1 'polypeptide(L)'
;MIMLKRLSVVTAVFFLLTAFISQALAGIPFDAITAINDAKQSYSDYYKDWSPYVPENAPEKDSGLHYVTDSGLSNLTDGNGYSYGFLAYGQPHGDQKDGQYRYIGYTFYGEDYTNMDFPADQNANRADFASQNWIIQPWDDSAVKESNPNLSKFNPVSLPGDGDSKYHTAILAGIMAYGATNANNGYTISSTSNPSFWDNIEQYVHILSPASQYSFGIGRMWHTDQNGDL
;
A
#
# COMPACT_ATOMS: atom_id res chain seq x y z
N MET A 1 -27.28 14.31 -19.04
CA MET A 1 -27.29 14.23 -17.57
C MET A 1 -25.90 13.81 -17.15
N ILE A 2 -25.06 14.74 -16.72
CA ILE A 2 -23.70 14.45 -16.28
C ILE A 2 -23.84 13.85 -14.88
N MET A 3 -23.67 12.53 -14.76
CA MET A 3 -23.40 11.93 -13.46
C MET A 3 -22.06 12.50 -13.00
N LEU A 4 -22.09 13.44 -12.06
CA LEU A 4 -20.95 13.61 -11.16
C LEU A 4 -20.76 12.24 -10.52
N LYS A 5 -19.73 11.50 -10.94
CA LYS A 5 -19.16 10.45 -10.08
C LYS A 5 -18.83 11.18 -8.79
N ARG A 6 -19.61 10.94 -7.74
CA ARG A 6 -19.13 11.20 -6.39
C ARG A 6 -17.87 10.35 -6.31
N LEU A 7 -16.71 11.01 -6.26
CA LEU A 7 -15.50 10.35 -5.79
C LEU A 7 -15.91 9.87 -4.39
N SER A 8 -16.23 8.57 -4.27
CA SER A 8 -16.37 7.95 -2.97
C SER A 8 -15.09 8.25 -2.22
N VAL A 9 -15.26 8.75 -1.00
CA VAL A 9 -14.19 9.30 -0.21
C VAL A 9 -13.29 8.13 0.13
N VAL A 10 -12.23 7.91 -0.64
CA VAL A 10 -11.33 6.79 -0.39
C VAL A 10 -10.54 7.12 0.89
N THR A 11 -11.13 6.87 2.05
CA THR A 11 -10.38 6.87 3.31
C THR A 11 -9.68 5.53 3.43
N ALA A 12 -8.77 5.31 2.48
CA ALA A 12 -7.87 4.19 2.55
C ALA A 12 -6.69 4.55 3.44
N VAL A 13 -6.42 3.70 4.42
CA VAL A 13 -5.19 3.80 5.21
C VAL A 13 -4.21 2.78 4.68
N PHE A 14 -3.00 3.25 4.45
CA PHE A 14 -1.96 2.51 3.77
C PHE A 14 -0.84 2.22 4.74
N PHE A 15 -0.21 1.07 4.58
CA PHE A 15 0.82 0.63 5.50
C PHE A 15 2.00 -0.01 4.82
N LEU A 16 3.15 0.16 5.46
CA LEU A 16 4.38 -0.47 5.06
C LEU A 16 4.32 -1.98 5.39
N LEU A 17 5.11 -2.79 4.71
CA LEU A 17 5.44 -4.14 5.16
C LEU A 17 6.96 -4.16 5.33
N THR A 18 7.47 -4.28 6.56
CA THR A 18 8.92 -4.23 6.84
C THR A 18 9.43 -5.47 7.55
N ALA A 19 10.70 -5.79 7.32
CA ALA A 19 11.44 -6.82 8.07
C ALA A 19 12.32 -6.24 9.20
N PHE A 20 12.53 -4.91 9.28
CA PHE A 20 13.47 -4.30 10.22
C PHE A 20 12.95 -2.96 10.79
N ILE A 21 13.17 -2.73 12.09
CA ILE A 21 12.81 -1.50 12.81
C ILE A 21 14.09 -0.92 13.44
N SER A 22 14.70 0.09 12.81
CA SER A 22 15.68 0.97 13.46
C SER A 22 15.84 2.27 12.65
N GLN A 23 15.19 3.35 13.09
CA GLN A 23 15.18 4.61 12.32
C GLN A 23 16.52 5.35 12.47
N ALA A 24 17.26 5.53 11.38
CA ALA A 24 18.13 6.68 11.16
C ALA A 24 17.61 7.44 9.93
N LEU A 25 17.68 8.76 9.95
CA LEU A 25 17.11 9.61 8.89
C LEU A 25 18.26 10.02 7.95
N ALA A 26 18.13 9.57 6.69
CA ALA A 26 19.06 9.60 5.55
C ALA A 26 19.98 8.36 5.43
N GLY A 27 19.59 7.43 4.55
CA GLY A 27 20.39 6.28 4.13
C GLY A 27 20.61 6.23 2.63
N ILE A 28 21.41 5.26 2.20
CA ILE A 28 21.69 5.01 0.77
C ILE A 28 20.60 4.05 0.27
N PRO A 29 19.80 4.42 -0.76
CA PRO A 29 18.86 3.49 -1.36
C PRO A 29 19.59 2.27 -1.92
N PHE A 30 19.00 1.08 -1.78
CA PHE A 30 19.50 -0.09 -2.47
C PHE A 30 19.51 0.12 -3.98
N ASP A 31 20.46 -0.56 -4.65
CA ASP A 31 20.53 -0.58 -6.11
C ASP A 31 19.23 -1.16 -6.70
N ALA A 32 18.64 -0.42 -7.66
CA ALA A 32 17.34 -0.77 -8.25
C ALA A 32 17.35 -2.15 -8.91
N ILE A 33 18.45 -2.51 -9.58
CA ILE A 33 18.60 -3.82 -10.25
C ILE A 33 18.60 -4.93 -9.19
N THR A 34 19.32 -4.73 -8.09
CA THR A 34 19.37 -5.67 -6.96
C THR A 34 17.98 -5.87 -6.35
N ALA A 35 17.25 -4.78 -6.08
CA ALA A 35 15.92 -4.86 -5.49
C ALA A 35 14.90 -5.55 -6.43
N ILE A 36 14.90 -5.21 -7.71
CA ILE A 36 14.02 -5.85 -8.71
C ILE A 36 14.34 -7.34 -8.85
N ASN A 37 15.63 -7.72 -8.93
CA ASN A 37 16.01 -9.12 -9.08
C ASN A 37 15.64 -9.97 -7.86
N ASP A 38 15.86 -9.44 -6.66
CA ASP A 38 15.43 -10.09 -5.41
C ASP A 38 13.91 -10.30 -5.39
N ALA A 39 13.14 -9.28 -5.74
CA ALA A 39 11.69 -9.36 -5.75
C ALA A 39 11.17 -10.39 -6.78
N LYS A 40 11.75 -10.42 -7.99
CA LYS A 40 11.43 -11.43 -9.01
C LYS A 40 11.82 -12.85 -8.58
N GLN A 41 12.87 -13.01 -7.80
CA GLN A 41 13.28 -14.31 -7.26
C GLN A 41 12.36 -14.76 -6.13
N SER A 42 12.04 -13.87 -5.20
CA SER A 42 11.25 -14.15 -4.00
C SER A 42 9.75 -14.30 -4.30
N TYR A 43 9.25 -13.59 -5.33
CA TYR A 43 7.84 -13.62 -5.74
C TYR A 43 7.69 -13.71 -7.26
N SER A 44 8.27 -14.76 -7.88
CA SER A 44 8.31 -14.96 -9.34
C SER A 44 6.95 -15.00 -10.03
N ASP A 45 5.89 -15.37 -9.32
CA ASP A 45 4.53 -15.41 -9.86
C ASP A 45 3.86 -14.03 -9.90
N TYR A 46 4.40 -13.06 -9.15
CA TYR A 46 3.89 -11.70 -9.01
C TYR A 46 4.79 -10.66 -9.69
N TYR A 47 6.07 -10.57 -9.30
CA TYR A 47 6.99 -9.61 -9.90
C TYR A 47 7.58 -10.14 -11.21
N LYS A 48 7.34 -9.41 -12.30
CA LYS A 48 7.78 -9.71 -13.67
C LYS A 48 8.36 -8.44 -14.29
N ASP A 49 9.08 -8.59 -15.39
CA ASP A 49 9.64 -7.43 -16.11
C ASP A 49 8.56 -6.49 -16.64
N TRP A 50 7.36 -7.03 -16.91
CA TRP A 50 6.22 -6.29 -17.39
C TRP A 50 4.92 -6.88 -16.85
N SER A 51 3.90 -6.03 -16.69
CA SER A 51 2.53 -6.46 -16.37
C SER A 51 1.59 -6.32 -17.58
N PRO A 52 0.83 -7.37 -17.96
CA PRO A 52 -0.22 -7.27 -18.97
C PRO A 52 -1.47 -6.52 -18.50
N TYR A 53 -1.55 -6.22 -17.20
CA TYR A 53 -2.76 -5.66 -16.58
C TYR A 53 -2.68 -4.15 -16.38
N VAL A 54 -1.51 -3.54 -16.58
CA VAL A 54 -1.40 -2.07 -16.65
C VAL A 54 -2.35 -1.57 -17.74
N PRO A 55 -3.26 -0.63 -17.44
CA PRO A 55 -4.27 -0.18 -18.40
C PRO A 55 -3.64 0.30 -19.72
N GLU A 56 -4.22 -0.08 -20.86
CA GLU A 56 -3.69 0.31 -22.19
C GLU A 56 -3.68 1.84 -22.41
N ASN A 57 -4.55 2.55 -21.68
CA ASN A 57 -4.64 4.00 -21.66
C ASN A 57 -3.77 4.65 -20.56
N ALA A 58 -2.93 3.88 -19.87
CA ALA A 58 -1.97 4.41 -18.91
C ALA A 58 -1.06 5.45 -19.59
N PRO A 59 -0.62 6.49 -18.85
CA PRO A 59 0.33 7.45 -19.36
C PRO A 59 1.57 6.73 -19.93
N GLU A 60 1.93 7.07 -21.16
CA GLU A 60 3.16 6.62 -21.82
C GLU A 60 3.32 5.10 -22.07
N LYS A 61 2.26 4.29 -22.21
CA LYS A 61 2.34 2.84 -22.60
C LYS A 61 3.40 2.02 -21.85
N ASP A 62 3.83 2.47 -20.69
CA ASP A 62 4.86 1.82 -19.91
C ASP A 62 4.19 0.80 -19.00
N SER A 63 4.56 -0.46 -19.18
CA SER A 63 4.10 -1.57 -18.35
C SER A 63 5.25 -2.23 -17.59
N GLY A 64 6.44 -1.61 -17.60
CA GLY A 64 7.65 -2.10 -16.96
C GLY A 64 7.58 -1.98 -15.44
N LEU A 65 8.37 -2.82 -14.76
CA LEU A 65 8.55 -2.78 -13.31
C LEU A 65 9.64 -1.75 -12.93
N HIS A 66 9.31 -0.86 -12.00
CA HIS A 66 10.18 0.22 -11.55
C HIS A 66 10.43 0.15 -10.04
N TYR A 67 11.63 0.56 -9.62
CA TYR A 67 11.99 0.76 -8.22
C TYR A 67 11.88 2.25 -7.88
N VAL A 68 10.84 2.60 -7.12
CA VAL A 68 10.47 3.98 -6.79
C VAL A 68 11.01 4.35 -5.42
N THR A 69 11.88 5.36 -5.37
CA THR A 69 12.56 5.81 -4.13
C THR A 69 12.20 7.22 -3.70
N ASP A 70 11.30 7.89 -4.42
CA ASP A 70 10.97 9.30 -4.18
C ASP A 70 10.04 9.51 -2.98
N SER A 71 9.62 8.42 -2.32
CA SER A 71 8.73 8.50 -1.17
C SER A 71 9.47 8.89 0.11
N GLY A 72 8.79 9.64 0.99
CA GLY A 72 9.23 9.94 2.35
C GLY A 72 9.60 8.69 3.15
N LEU A 73 8.91 7.57 2.93
CA LEU A 73 9.23 6.29 3.56
C LEU A 73 10.54 5.68 3.06
N SER A 74 10.97 6.02 1.84
CA SER A 74 12.28 5.63 1.31
C SER A 74 13.44 6.39 1.96
N ASN A 75 13.18 7.28 2.91
CA ASN A 75 14.19 7.84 3.81
C ASN A 75 14.41 7.00 5.08
N LEU A 76 13.55 6.00 5.34
CA LEU A 76 13.72 5.09 6.47
C LEU A 76 14.85 4.12 6.19
N THR A 77 15.79 4.03 7.14
CA THR A 77 16.92 3.11 7.01
C THR A 77 16.78 1.87 7.87
N ASP A 78 17.48 0.82 7.50
CA ASP A 78 17.79 -0.30 8.39
C ASP A 78 18.93 0.07 9.36
N GLY A 79 19.33 -0.91 10.18
CA GLY A 79 20.41 -0.74 11.16
C GLY A 79 21.80 -0.60 10.52
N ASN A 80 21.91 -0.80 9.20
CA ASN A 80 23.13 -0.65 8.42
C ASN A 80 23.16 0.66 7.63
N GLY A 81 22.10 1.48 7.72
CA GLY A 81 21.98 2.76 7.01
C GLY A 81 21.52 2.66 5.56
N TYR A 82 20.96 1.52 5.14
CA TYR A 82 20.33 1.39 3.82
C TYR A 82 18.85 1.73 3.86
N SER A 83 18.34 2.38 2.82
CA SER A 83 16.91 2.64 2.66
C SER A 83 16.30 1.85 1.49
N TYR A 84 14.97 1.81 1.45
CA TYR A 84 14.22 0.95 0.54
C TYR A 84 13.19 1.72 -0.27
N GLY A 85 13.04 1.34 -1.53
CA GLY A 85 11.99 1.81 -2.44
C GLY A 85 10.78 0.88 -2.49
N PHE A 86 9.83 1.28 -3.31
CA PHE A 86 8.63 0.54 -3.66
C PHE A 86 8.75 -0.02 -5.07
N LEU A 87 8.08 -1.14 -5.34
CA LEU A 87 8.04 -1.75 -6.66
C LEU A 87 6.67 -1.52 -7.29
N ALA A 88 6.62 -0.76 -8.37
CA ALA A 88 5.39 -0.41 -9.06
C ALA A 88 5.55 -0.57 -10.58
N TYR A 89 4.46 -0.84 -11.28
CA TYR A 89 4.44 -0.95 -12.74
C TYR A 89 3.98 0.34 -13.39
N GLY A 90 4.55 0.68 -14.53
CA GLY A 90 4.17 1.86 -15.31
C GLY A 90 4.43 3.19 -14.61
N GLN A 91 3.77 4.25 -15.09
CA GLN A 91 4.05 5.62 -14.67
C GLN A 91 3.12 6.12 -13.54
N PRO A 92 3.60 7.06 -12.70
CA PRO A 92 2.75 7.78 -11.75
C PRO A 92 1.58 8.48 -12.43
N HIS A 93 0.41 8.52 -11.77
CA HIS A 93 -0.82 9.04 -12.37
C HIS A 93 -1.88 9.41 -11.31
N GLY A 94 -3.03 9.88 -11.78
CA GLY A 94 -4.17 10.29 -10.94
C GLY A 94 -4.10 11.78 -10.58
N ASP A 95 -4.76 12.15 -9.48
CA ASP A 95 -4.73 13.52 -8.98
C ASP A 95 -3.30 13.94 -8.64
N GLN A 96 -2.99 15.22 -8.86
CA GLN A 96 -1.71 15.80 -8.48
C GLN A 96 -1.91 16.86 -7.39
N LYS A 97 -1.11 16.77 -6.33
CA LYS A 97 -1.09 17.75 -5.24
C LYS A 97 0.35 17.94 -4.77
N ASP A 98 0.75 19.19 -4.59
CA ASP A 98 2.09 19.57 -4.13
C ASP A 98 3.23 18.90 -4.94
N GLY A 99 3.00 18.74 -6.25
CA GLY A 99 3.96 18.13 -7.18
C GLY A 99 3.96 16.59 -7.21
N GLN A 100 3.20 15.92 -6.33
CA GLN A 100 3.12 14.46 -6.26
C GLN A 100 1.81 13.93 -6.83
N TYR A 101 1.88 12.78 -7.49
CA TYR A 101 0.70 12.04 -7.95
C TYR A 101 0.10 11.20 -6.82
N ARG A 102 -1.22 10.98 -6.87
CA ARG A 102 -1.95 10.09 -5.95
C ARG A 102 -1.46 8.65 -6.01
N TYR A 103 -1.02 8.22 -7.19
CA TYR A 103 -0.52 6.87 -7.42
C TYR A 103 0.90 6.93 -8.00
N ILE A 104 1.81 6.10 -7.46
CA ILE A 104 3.19 5.99 -7.95
C ILE A 104 3.34 5.02 -9.13
N GLY A 105 2.25 4.39 -9.55
CA GLY A 105 2.20 3.42 -10.64
C GLY A 105 1.02 2.48 -10.45
N TYR A 106 1.17 1.23 -10.89
CA TYR A 106 0.19 0.17 -10.81
C TYR A 106 0.74 -1.07 -10.09
N THR A 107 -0.14 -1.89 -9.52
CA THR A 107 0.19 -3.25 -9.06
C THR A 107 0.40 -4.18 -10.26
N PHE A 108 0.88 -5.40 -10.02
CA PHE A 108 0.97 -6.39 -11.11
C PHE A 108 -0.40 -6.64 -11.74
N TYR A 109 -1.49 -6.60 -10.98
CA TYR A 109 -2.86 -6.82 -11.48
C TYR A 109 -3.54 -5.56 -12.03
N GLY A 110 -2.82 -4.45 -12.17
CA GLY A 110 -3.34 -3.23 -12.80
C GLY A 110 -4.13 -2.31 -11.86
N GLU A 111 -4.08 -2.55 -10.56
CA GLU A 111 -4.68 -1.67 -9.57
C GLU A 111 -3.80 -0.45 -9.36
N ASP A 112 -4.41 0.68 -9.01
CA ASP A 112 -3.65 1.90 -8.73
C ASP A 112 -2.76 1.69 -7.50
N TYR A 113 -1.45 1.88 -7.63
CA TYR A 113 -0.49 1.72 -6.55
C TYR A 113 -0.38 3.02 -5.76
N THR A 114 -0.83 3.02 -4.51
CA THR A 114 -0.91 4.26 -3.72
C THR A 114 0.45 4.92 -3.50
N ASN A 115 0.49 6.24 -3.66
CA ASN A 115 1.53 7.07 -3.08
C ASN A 115 1.25 7.35 -1.58
N MET A 116 2.12 6.82 -0.71
CA MET A 116 2.02 6.96 0.76
C MET A 116 2.19 8.40 1.27
N ASP A 117 2.84 9.25 0.47
CA ASP A 117 3.07 10.65 0.81
C ASP A 117 1.98 11.57 0.28
N PHE A 118 1.09 11.05 -0.58
CA PHE A 118 -0.04 11.83 -1.04
C PHE A 118 -0.95 12.16 0.15
N PRO A 119 -1.36 13.43 0.33
CA PRO A 119 -2.16 13.82 1.47
C PRO A 119 -3.46 13.02 1.55
N ALA A 120 -3.82 12.56 2.76
CA ALA A 120 -5.12 11.95 3.00
C ALA A 120 -6.25 12.88 2.56
N ASP A 121 -7.29 12.33 1.94
CA ASP A 121 -8.48 13.10 1.56
C ASP A 121 -9.19 13.66 2.81
N GLN A 122 -9.11 12.93 3.93
CA GLN A 122 -9.56 13.37 5.24
C GLN A 122 -8.54 13.02 6.33
N ASN A 123 -8.23 13.99 7.19
CA ASN A 123 -7.41 13.74 8.38
C ASN A 123 -8.26 13.10 9.48
N ALA A 124 -7.77 12.03 10.10
CA ALA A 124 -8.48 11.31 11.15
C ALA A 124 -8.57 12.09 12.48
N ASN A 125 -7.94 13.26 12.60
CA ASN A 125 -8.03 14.16 13.74
C ASN A 125 -7.78 13.45 15.10
N ARG A 126 -6.73 12.62 15.15
CA ARG A 126 -6.34 11.80 16.31
C ARG A 126 -7.36 10.73 16.70
N ALA A 127 -8.24 10.32 15.78
CA ALA A 127 -9.07 9.15 16.02
C ALA A 127 -8.19 7.91 16.24
N ASP A 128 -8.68 6.99 17.07
CA ASP A 128 -8.00 5.72 17.28
C ASP A 128 -8.09 4.87 16.03
N PHE A 129 -6.94 4.39 15.56
CA PHE A 129 -6.87 3.61 14.34
C PHE A 129 -7.74 2.35 14.44
N ALA A 130 -7.66 1.62 15.55
CA ALA A 130 -8.37 0.35 15.72
C ALA A 130 -9.87 0.50 16.02
N SER A 131 -10.36 1.73 16.19
CA SER A 131 -11.77 2.03 16.47
C SER A 131 -12.57 2.41 15.22
N GLN A 132 -11.97 2.43 14.03
CA GLN A 132 -12.70 2.73 12.80
C GLN A 132 -13.53 1.54 12.35
N ASN A 133 -14.53 1.80 11.51
CA ASN A 133 -15.38 0.79 10.90
C ASN A 133 -14.67 0.09 9.72
N TRP A 134 -13.52 -0.52 9.98
CA TRP A 134 -12.73 -1.21 8.96
C TRP A 134 -13.51 -2.35 8.31
N ILE A 135 -13.37 -2.46 7.00
CA ILE A 135 -13.98 -3.50 6.19
C ILE A 135 -13.11 -4.74 6.27
N ILE A 136 -13.72 -5.83 6.75
CA ILE A 136 -13.11 -7.15 6.74
C ILE A 136 -13.18 -7.74 5.33
N GLN A 137 -12.08 -8.32 4.87
CA GLN A 137 -11.91 -8.93 3.54
C GLN A 137 -12.33 -7.97 2.41
N PRO A 138 -11.71 -6.79 2.30
CA PRO A 138 -12.11 -5.76 1.32
C PRO A 138 -12.02 -6.25 -0.14
N TRP A 139 -11.14 -7.22 -0.43
CA TRP A 139 -11.06 -7.89 -1.74
C TRP A 139 -12.27 -8.78 -2.07
N ASP A 140 -13.19 -9.01 -1.13
CA ASP A 140 -14.44 -9.74 -1.31
C ASP A 140 -15.69 -8.86 -1.10
N ASP A 141 -15.53 -7.62 -0.62
CA ASP A 141 -16.63 -6.67 -0.38
C ASP A 141 -17.18 -6.04 -1.67
N SER A 142 -18.51 -6.01 -1.81
CA SER A 142 -19.17 -5.52 -3.03
C SER A 142 -19.02 -4.00 -3.22
N ALA A 143 -19.10 -3.21 -2.14
CA ALA A 143 -19.00 -1.76 -2.24
C ALA A 143 -17.55 -1.36 -2.56
N VAL A 144 -16.56 -2.05 -1.98
CA VAL A 144 -15.15 -1.84 -2.29
C VAL A 144 -14.88 -2.15 -3.76
N LYS A 145 -15.39 -3.28 -4.29
CA LYS A 145 -15.26 -3.63 -5.72
C LYS A 145 -15.97 -2.66 -6.65
N GLU A 146 -17.13 -2.14 -6.27
CA GLU A 146 -17.86 -1.16 -7.07
C GLU A 146 -17.10 0.17 -7.18
N SER A 147 -16.47 0.60 -6.09
CA SER A 147 -15.64 1.81 -6.07
C SER A 147 -14.23 1.62 -6.65
N ASN A 148 -13.73 0.37 -6.69
CA ASN A 148 -12.41 0.00 -7.18
C ASN A 148 -12.54 -1.14 -8.21
N PRO A 149 -12.98 -0.85 -9.45
CA PRO A 149 -13.30 -1.88 -10.43
C PRO A 149 -12.11 -2.72 -10.90
N ASN A 150 -10.89 -2.24 -10.69
CA ASN A 150 -9.65 -2.97 -10.99
C ASN A 150 -9.14 -3.81 -9.80
N LEU A 151 -9.74 -3.68 -8.61
CA LEU A 151 -9.32 -4.41 -7.42
C LEU A 151 -9.37 -5.91 -7.69
N SER A 152 -8.22 -6.58 -7.54
CA SER A 152 -8.10 -8.01 -7.70
C SER A 152 -7.56 -8.60 -6.42
N LYS A 153 -8.19 -9.67 -5.92
CA LYS A 153 -7.65 -10.40 -4.78
C LYS A 153 -6.19 -10.79 -5.06
N PHE A 154 -5.30 -10.43 -4.15
CA PHE A 154 -3.91 -10.86 -4.19
C PHE A 154 -3.86 -12.34 -3.80
N ASN A 155 -3.77 -13.21 -4.81
CA ASN A 155 -3.76 -14.67 -4.63
C ASN A 155 -2.78 -15.36 -5.60
N PRO A 156 -1.48 -15.04 -5.52
CA PRO A 156 -0.45 -15.72 -6.31
C PRO A 156 -0.39 -17.23 -6.07
N VAL A 157 -0.24 -18.01 -7.16
CA VAL A 157 -0.12 -19.47 -7.12
C VAL A 157 1.22 -19.85 -6.48
N SER A 158 1.24 -20.17 -5.17
CA SER A 158 2.40 -20.61 -4.35
C SER A 158 2.91 -19.60 -3.33
N LEU A 159 2.27 -18.45 -3.20
CA LEU A 159 2.63 -17.45 -2.20
C LEU A 159 1.42 -17.19 -1.28
N PRO A 160 1.64 -16.67 -0.07
CA PRO A 160 0.54 -16.23 0.79
C PRO A 160 -0.28 -15.17 0.05
N GLY A 161 -1.60 -15.21 0.22
CA GLY A 161 -2.51 -14.24 -0.38
C GLY A 161 -3.08 -13.27 0.64
N ASP A 162 -4.04 -12.47 0.18
CA ASP A 162 -4.90 -11.67 1.05
C ASP A 162 -5.52 -12.52 2.18
N GLY A 163 -5.45 -12.01 3.41
CA GLY A 163 -5.97 -12.68 4.60
C GLY A 163 -5.11 -13.84 5.13
N ASP A 164 -3.94 -14.12 4.56
CA ASP A 164 -3.02 -15.13 5.08
C ASP A 164 -2.26 -14.61 6.31
N SER A 165 -2.29 -15.37 7.41
CA SER A 165 -1.64 -15.01 8.68
C SER A 165 -0.12 -14.87 8.59
N LYS A 166 0.51 -15.36 7.51
CA LYS A 166 1.93 -15.12 7.25
C LYS A 166 2.27 -13.64 7.05
N TYR A 167 1.31 -12.80 6.67
CA TYR A 167 1.52 -11.35 6.57
C TYR A 167 1.31 -10.59 7.88
N HIS A 168 0.72 -11.21 8.89
CA HIS A 168 0.31 -10.55 10.14
C HIS A 168 1.43 -9.70 10.76
N THR A 169 2.59 -10.29 11.02
CA THR A 169 3.73 -9.58 11.64
C THR A 169 4.23 -8.41 10.78
N ALA A 170 4.31 -8.62 9.47
CA ALA A 170 4.78 -7.58 8.54
C ALA A 170 3.80 -6.40 8.47
N ILE A 171 2.49 -6.70 8.48
CA ILE A 171 1.42 -5.71 8.52
C ILE A 171 1.51 -4.87 9.81
N LEU A 172 1.60 -5.52 10.97
CA LEU A 172 1.74 -4.80 12.25
C LEU A 172 2.98 -3.91 12.27
N ALA A 173 4.13 -4.43 11.82
CA ALA A 173 5.38 -3.70 11.82
C ALA A 173 5.28 -2.42 10.98
N GLY A 174 4.70 -2.50 9.79
CA GLY A 174 4.61 -1.32 8.94
C GLY A 174 3.42 -0.42 9.21
N ILE A 175 2.37 -0.88 9.89
CA ILE A 175 1.39 0.00 10.55
C ILE A 175 2.09 0.90 11.56
N MET A 176 2.92 0.31 12.43
CA MET A 176 3.68 1.05 13.42
C MET A 176 4.71 1.98 12.78
N ALA A 177 5.42 1.51 11.74
CA ALA A 177 6.40 2.33 11.02
C ALA A 177 5.74 3.53 10.35
N TYR A 178 4.63 3.33 9.62
CA TYR A 178 3.90 4.41 8.96
C TYR A 178 3.34 5.42 9.98
N GLY A 179 2.68 4.94 11.05
CA GLY A 179 2.16 5.82 12.09
C GLY A 179 3.23 6.63 12.83
N ALA A 180 4.45 6.09 12.97
CA ALA A 180 5.56 6.78 13.62
C ALA A 180 6.26 7.81 12.71
N THR A 181 6.25 7.61 11.40
CA THR A 181 7.13 8.33 10.45
C THR A 181 6.37 9.25 9.50
N ASN A 182 5.11 8.94 9.20
CA ASN A 182 4.32 9.59 8.16
C ASN A 182 2.86 9.76 8.62
N ALA A 183 2.65 10.67 9.58
CA ALA A 183 1.36 10.92 10.23
C ALA A 183 0.33 11.65 9.33
N ASN A 184 0.45 11.55 8.00
CA ASN A 184 -0.41 12.26 7.03
C ASN A 184 -1.89 11.93 7.21
N ASN A 185 -2.20 10.74 7.71
CA ASN A 185 -3.58 10.28 7.89
C ASN A 185 -4.17 10.68 9.26
N GLY A 186 -3.37 11.21 10.20
CA GLY A 186 -3.84 11.80 11.45
C GLY A 186 -4.33 10.82 12.52
N TYR A 187 -4.12 9.52 12.37
CA TYR A 187 -4.52 8.50 13.35
C TYR A 187 -3.61 8.44 14.57
N THR A 188 -4.16 8.04 15.72
CA THR A 188 -3.38 7.52 16.84
C THR A 188 -3.35 6.00 16.79
N ILE A 189 -2.20 5.40 17.09
CA ILE A 189 -2.03 3.95 17.10
C ILE A 189 -1.88 3.47 18.54
N SER A 190 -2.82 2.63 18.99
CA SER A 190 -2.75 1.91 20.26
C SER A 190 -3.13 0.45 20.05
N SER A 191 -2.21 -0.47 20.29
CA SER A 191 -2.47 -1.91 20.18
C SER A 191 -3.42 -2.46 21.26
N THR A 192 -3.78 -1.65 22.25
CA THR A 192 -4.58 -2.08 23.41
C THR A 192 -6.07 -1.76 23.29
N SER A 193 -6.50 -0.89 22.37
CA SER A 193 -7.89 -0.41 22.30
C SER A 193 -8.86 -1.42 21.73
N ASN A 194 -8.41 -2.28 20.81
CA ASN A 194 -9.21 -3.32 20.18
C ASN A 194 -8.36 -4.57 19.85
N PRO A 195 -8.11 -5.46 20.82
CA PRO A 195 -7.25 -6.62 20.62
C PRO A 195 -7.69 -7.53 19.48
N SER A 196 -9.01 -7.74 19.30
CA SER A 196 -9.54 -8.60 18.24
C SER A 196 -9.22 -8.07 16.84
N PHE A 197 -9.19 -6.75 16.66
CA PHE A 197 -8.77 -6.13 15.39
C PHE A 197 -7.30 -6.40 15.12
N TRP A 198 -6.44 -6.17 16.11
CA TRP A 198 -5.00 -6.38 15.97
C TRP A 198 -4.63 -7.85 15.78
N ASP A 199 -5.31 -8.77 16.47
CA ASP A 199 -5.10 -10.21 16.38
C ASP A 199 -5.48 -10.79 14.99
N ASN A 200 -6.28 -10.07 14.22
CA ASN A 200 -6.76 -10.51 12.89
C ASN A 200 -6.52 -9.44 11.83
N ILE A 201 -5.51 -8.58 12.01
CA ILE A 201 -5.29 -7.40 11.17
C ILE A 201 -5.17 -7.75 9.69
N GLU A 202 -4.60 -8.90 9.36
CA GLU A 202 -4.44 -9.39 7.99
C GLU A 202 -5.78 -9.61 7.27
N GLN A 203 -6.88 -9.78 8.00
CA GLN A 203 -8.22 -9.87 7.40
C GLN A 203 -8.71 -8.53 6.86
N TYR A 204 -8.12 -7.40 7.27
CA TYR A 204 -8.56 -6.06 6.87
C TYR A 204 -7.66 -5.41 5.82
N VAL A 205 -6.50 -6.01 5.51
CA VAL A 205 -5.50 -5.44 4.60
C VAL A 205 -5.48 -6.19 3.28
N HIS A 206 -5.83 -5.49 2.20
CA HIS A 206 -5.55 -5.96 0.84
C HIS A 206 -4.10 -5.67 0.48
N ILE A 207 -3.36 -6.68 0.03
CA ILE A 207 -1.97 -6.57 -0.38
C ILE A 207 -1.89 -6.04 -1.81
N LEU A 208 -1.49 -4.78 -1.97
CA LEU A 208 -1.20 -4.20 -3.29
C LEU A 208 0.13 -4.73 -3.84
N SER A 209 1.13 -4.92 -2.96
CA SER A 209 2.44 -5.41 -3.35
C SER A 209 3.13 -6.08 -2.16
N PRO A 210 3.63 -7.31 -2.32
CA PRO A 210 4.34 -7.98 -1.24
C PRO A 210 5.73 -7.36 -1.03
N ALA A 211 6.20 -7.32 0.21
CA ALA A 211 7.56 -6.88 0.51
C ALA A 211 8.59 -7.92 0.04
N SER A 212 9.74 -7.45 -0.43
CA SER A 212 10.92 -8.27 -0.71
C SER A 212 12.03 -7.94 0.30
N GLN A 213 13.22 -8.55 0.15
CA GLN A 213 14.35 -8.24 1.01
C GLN A 213 14.83 -6.79 0.87
N TYR A 214 14.67 -6.20 -0.32
CA TYR A 214 15.20 -4.87 -0.65
C TYR A 214 14.14 -3.88 -1.16
N SER A 215 12.85 -4.22 -1.03
CA SER A 215 11.75 -3.31 -1.31
C SER A 215 10.67 -3.41 -0.25
N PHE A 216 10.05 -2.28 0.04
CA PHE A 216 8.85 -2.26 0.84
C PHE A 216 7.67 -2.89 0.11
N GLY A 217 6.80 -3.54 0.88
CA GLY A 217 5.46 -3.90 0.44
C GLY A 217 4.45 -2.84 0.89
N ILE A 218 3.28 -2.85 0.25
CA ILE A 218 2.15 -1.98 0.60
C ILE A 218 0.88 -2.80 0.74
N GLY A 219 0.14 -2.49 1.81
CA GLY A 219 -1.24 -2.86 2.00
C GLY A 219 -2.19 -1.65 1.96
N ARG A 220 -3.44 -1.91 1.60
CA ARG A 220 -4.55 -0.94 1.61
C ARG A 220 -5.68 -1.46 2.49
N MET A 221 -6.26 -0.57 3.28
CA MET A 221 -7.45 -0.85 4.11
C MET A 221 -8.57 0.11 3.71
N TRP A 222 -9.82 -0.26 3.99
CA TRP A 222 -11.01 0.58 3.77
C TRP A 222 -11.85 0.57 5.02
N HIS A 223 -12.54 1.68 5.27
CA HIS A 223 -13.56 1.75 6.31
C HIS A 223 -14.76 2.54 5.78
N THR A 224 -15.90 2.40 6.44
CA THR A 224 -17.07 3.24 6.15
C THR A 224 -17.09 4.47 7.06
N ASP A 225 -17.79 5.51 6.63
CA ASP A 225 -18.14 6.67 7.44
C ASP A 225 -19.27 6.34 8.44
N GLN A 226 -19.81 7.38 9.10
CA GLN A 226 -20.90 7.25 10.07
C GLN A 226 -22.25 6.88 9.43
N ASN A 227 -22.41 7.10 8.13
CA ASN A 227 -23.61 6.77 7.35
C ASN A 227 -23.54 5.37 6.72
N GLY A 228 -22.38 4.70 6.81
CA GLY A 228 -22.12 3.43 6.15
C GLY A 228 -21.68 3.58 4.70
N ASP A 229 -21.37 4.80 4.26
CA ASP A 229 -20.80 5.07 2.94
C ASP A 229 -19.28 4.82 2.97
N LEU A 230 -18.73 4.39 1.84
CA LEU A 230 -17.27 4.26 1.63
C LEU A 230 -16.60 5.63 1.54
#